data_AF-A0A6M0H0A2-F1
#
_entry.id   AF-A0A6M0H0A2-F1
#
_cell.length_a   1.000
_cell.length_b   1.000
_cell.length_c   1.000
_cell.angle_alpha   90.00
_cell.angle_beta   90.00
_cell.angle_gamma   90.00
#
_symmetry.space_group_name_H-M   'P 1'
#
loop_
_entity.id
_entity.type
_entity.pdbx_description
1 polymer ?
#
loop_
_entity_poly.entity_id
_entity_poly.type
_entity_poly.pdbx_seq_one_letter_code
_entity_poly.pdbx_strand_id
1 'polypeptide(L)'
;MDKSISNVLELVDYLEKTAKTSSNLLGKVSINKGELLGLINELKENLPQEFNDAKTIVDKREEIFLAARREAEEMKQEASIIIQKQFENAEVLKKAEVKAAQMLDEANMEARKIKADANKFSKELRLGTVNYVDEVLTKLQREIDTKSEEMVLRVNKEVDIMLRGIYEDFQSTTSTIVENIKELNAFK
;
A
#
# COMPACT_ATOMS: atom_id res chain seq x y z
N MET A 1 -59.17 -52.11 -12.21
CA MET A 1 -59.04 -51.93 -10.76
C MET A 1 -58.05 -52.97 -10.29
N ASP A 2 -57.08 -52.57 -9.49
CA ASP A 2 -56.09 -53.50 -8.97
C ASP A 2 -56.80 -54.62 -8.18
N LYS A 3 -56.38 -55.86 -8.44
CA LYS A 3 -57.07 -57.07 -7.95
C LYS A 3 -57.06 -57.13 -6.41
N SER A 4 -56.06 -56.50 -5.80
CA SER A 4 -55.89 -56.35 -4.36
C SER A 4 -56.95 -55.42 -3.74
N ILE A 5 -57.28 -54.31 -4.39
CA ILE A 5 -58.34 -53.37 -3.96
C ILE A 5 -59.72 -54.02 -4.00
N SER A 6 -60.02 -54.78 -5.06
CA SER A 6 -61.28 -55.53 -5.17
C SER A 6 -61.41 -56.55 -4.03
N ASN A 7 -60.34 -57.29 -3.73
CA ASN A 7 -60.30 -58.25 -2.62
C ASN A 7 -60.54 -57.60 -1.25
N VAL A 8 -59.94 -56.43 -0.98
CA VAL A 8 -60.15 -55.72 0.28
C VAL A 8 -61.60 -55.27 0.44
N LEU A 9 -62.21 -54.74 -0.63
CA LEU A 9 -63.62 -54.33 -0.61
C LEU A 9 -64.54 -55.55 -0.38
N GLU A 10 -64.26 -56.68 -1.02
CA GLU A 10 -65.01 -57.92 -0.81
C GLU A 10 -64.88 -58.46 0.63
N LEU A 11 -63.69 -58.39 1.23
CA LEU A 11 -63.47 -58.77 2.63
C LEU A 11 -64.16 -57.82 3.62
N VAL A 12 -64.22 -56.52 3.31
CA VAL A 12 -64.97 -55.53 4.10
C VAL A 12 -66.47 -55.78 3.98
N ASP A 13 -66.99 -56.04 2.78
CA ASP A 13 -68.39 -56.39 2.54
C ASP A 13 -68.77 -57.70 3.24
N TYR A 14 -67.86 -58.68 3.25
CA TYR A 14 -68.04 -59.92 4.01
C TYR A 14 -68.09 -59.66 5.52
N LEU A 15 -67.19 -58.84 6.06
CA LEU A 15 -67.22 -58.45 7.46
C LEU A 15 -68.51 -57.69 7.82
N GLU A 16 -68.95 -56.77 6.96
CA GLU A 16 -70.20 -56.04 7.14
C GLU A 16 -71.41 -56.98 7.14
N LYS A 17 -71.45 -57.93 6.19
CA LYS A 17 -72.50 -58.95 6.11
C LYS A 17 -72.52 -59.82 7.37
N THR A 18 -71.37 -60.32 7.81
CA THR A 18 -71.24 -61.14 9.01
C THR A 18 -71.68 -60.38 10.25
N ALA A 19 -71.34 -59.09 10.37
CA ALA A 19 -71.81 -58.25 11.47
C ALA A 19 -73.35 -58.03 11.44
N LYS A 20 -73.95 -57.91 10.25
CA LYS A 20 -75.42 -57.76 10.09
C LYS A 20 -76.20 -59.05 10.34
N THR A 21 -75.64 -60.22 10.03
CA THR A 21 -76.34 -61.51 10.14
C THR A 21 -76.12 -62.24 11.46
N SER A 22 -75.14 -61.82 12.24
CA SER A 22 -74.82 -62.42 13.54
C SER A 22 -75.89 -62.09 14.59
N SER A 23 -76.08 -62.97 15.57
CA SER A 23 -77.09 -62.80 16.60
C SER A 23 -76.83 -61.54 17.42
N ASN A 24 -77.83 -60.65 17.44
CA ASN A 24 -77.73 -59.34 18.06
C ASN A 24 -78.44 -59.38 19.40
N LEU A 25 -77.69 -59.24 20.50
CA LEU A 25 -78.27 -59.20 21.84
C LEU A 25 -78.01 -57.81 22.44
N LEU A 26 -79.07 -57.02 22.62
CA LEU A 26 -79.02 -55.67 23.19
C LEU A 26 -78.02 -54.73 22.47
N GLY A 27 -78.01 -54.77 21.14
CA GLY A 27 -77.12 -53.93 20.31
C GLY A 27 -75.66 -54.40 20.27
N LYS A 28 -75.35 -55.56 20.86
CA LYS A 28 -74.04 -56.20 20.76
C LYS A 28 -74.11 -57.40 19.81
N VAL A 29 -73.22 -57.40 18.84
CA VAL A 29 -73.04 -58.49 17.88
C VAL A 29 -71.93 -59.40 18.39
N SER A 30 -72.22 -60.69 18.54
CA SER A 30 -71.24 -61.69 18.99
C SER A 30 -70.67 -62.43 17.77
N ILE A 31 -69.41 -62.15 17.43
CA ILE A 31 -68.69 -62.73 16.28
C ILE A 31 -67.61 -63.68 16.79
N ASN A 32 -67.36 -64.77 16.05
CA ASN A 32 -66.27 -65.68 16.37
C ASN A 32 -64.92 -64.94 16.32
N LYS A 33 -64.19 -64.94 17.44
CA LYS A 33 -62.90 -64.25 17.57
C LYS A 33 -61.85 -64.74 16.55
N GLY A 34 -61.82 -66.04 16.24
CA GLY A 34 -60.87 -66.61 15.29
C GLY A 34 -61.16 -66.19 13.86
N GLU A 35 -62.44 -66.19 13.47
CA GLU A 35 -62.89 -65.72 12.16
C GLU A 35 -62.61 -64.21 11.98
N LEU A 36 -62.91 -63.39 12.99
CA LEU A 36 -62.65 -61.95 12.95
C LEU A 36 -61.15 -61.63 12.86
N LEU A 37 -60.31 -62.31 13.64
CA LEU A 37 -58.86 -62.11 13.58
C LEU A 37 -58.26 -62.61 12.26
N GLY A 38 -58.80 -63.70 11.70
CA GLY A 38 -58.44 -64.20 10.38
C GLY A 38 -58.75 -63.18 9.28
N LEU A 39 -59.99 -62.67 9.27
CA LEU A 39 -60.42 -61.58 8.37
C LEU A 39 -59.55 -60.34 8.49
N ILE A 40 -59.21 -59.92 9.71
CA ILE A 40 -58.33 -58.76 9.93
C ILE A 40 -56.93 -59.01 9.37
N ASN A 41 -56.40 -60.22 9.48
CA ASN A 41 -55.10 -60.57 8.91
C ASN A 41 -55.16 -60.61 7.39
N GLU A 42 -56.21 -61.22 6.81
CA GLU A 42 -56.41 -61.28 5.36
C GLU A 42 -56.61 -59.88 4.76
N LEU A 43 -57.32 -59.00 5.45
CA LEU A 43 -57.42 -57.57 5.10
C LEU A 43 -56.05 -56.88 5.14
N LYS A 44 -55.22 -57.15 6.16
CA LYS A 44 -53.87 -56.58 6.26
C LYS A 44 -52.91 -57.11 5.18
N GLU A 45 -53.04 -58.37 4.80
CA GLU A 45 -52.21 -59.01 3.77
C GLU A 45 -52.63 -58.59 2.35
N ASN A 46 -53.93 -58.34 2.15
CA ASN A 46 -54.46 -57.83 0.89
C ASN A 46 -54.47 -56.29 0.82
N LEU A 47 -53.98 -55.57 1.84
CA LEU A 47 -53.84 -54.12 1.73
C LEU A 47 -52.87 -53.78 0.58
N PRO A 48 -53.28 -52.97 -0.40
CA PRO A 48 -52.46 -52.66 -1.56
C PRO A 48 -51.15 -51.99 -1.16
N GLN A 49 -50.06 -52.37 -1.82
CA GLN A 49 -48.72 -51.83 -1.55
C GLN A 49 -48.64 -50.32 -1.81
N GLU A 50 -49.51 -49.81 -2.68
CA GLU A 50 -49.71 -48.40 -3.02
C GLU A 50 -50.01 -47.52 -1.80
N PHE A 51 -50.65 -48.05 -0.75
CA PHE A 51 -50.89 -47.28 0.49
C PHE A 51 -49.59 -47.06 1.29
N ASN A 52 -48.69 -48.06 1.32
CA ASN A 52 -47.37 -47.93 1.94
C ASN A 52 -46.46 -47.03 1.11
N ASP A 53 -46.55 -47.13 -0.21
CA ASP A 53 -45.82 -46.26 -1.13
C ASP A 53 -46.29 -44.81 -1.00
N ALA A 54 -47.60 -44.56 -0.92
CA ALA A 54 -48.16 -43.22 -0.71
C ALA A 54 -47.69 -42.61 0.61
N LYS A 55 -47.69 -43.38 1.71
CA LYS A 55 -47.15 -42.92 3.00
C LYS A 55 -45.67 -42.56 2.87
N THR A 56 -44.88 -43.42 2.24
CA THR A 56 -43.45 -43.21 2.01
C THR A 56 -43.18 -41.98 1.13
N ILE A 57 -44.00 -41.74 0.12
CA ILE A 57 -43.92 -40.56 -0.76
C ILE A 57 -44.19 -39.28 0.05
N VAL A 58 -45.21 -39.29 0.91
CA VAL A 58 -45.53 -38.14 1.77
C VAL A 58 -44.39 -37.85 2.75
N ASP A 59 -43.85 -38.88 3.41
CA ASP A 59 -42.75 -38.73 4.36
C ASP A 59 -41.48 -38.20 3.65
N LYS A 60 -41.11 -38.78 2.50
CA LYS A 60 -39.97 -38.30 1.69
C LYS A 60 -40.18 -36.88 1.16
N ARG A 61 -41.41 -36.50 0.83
CA ARG A 61 -41.73 -35.15 0.37
C ARG A 61 -41.40 -34.13 1.47
N GLU A 62 -41.79 -34.43 2.71
CA GLU A 62 -41.51 -33.55 3.84
C GLU A 62 -40.01 -33.45 4.12
N GLU A 63 -39.28 -34.56 4.07
CA GLU A 63 -37.82 -34.58 4.18
C GLU A 63 -37.15 -33.71 3.10
N ILE A 64 -37.59 -33.85 1.83
CA ILE A 64 -37.08 -33.03 0.72
C ILE A 64 -37.38 -31.55 0.95
N PHE A 65 -38.59 -31.20 1.40
CA PHE A 65 -38.94 -29.80 1.68
C PHE A 65 -38.09 -29.21 2.81
N LEU A 66 -37.86 -29.97 3.88
CA LEU A 66 -37.03 -29.53 5.00
C LEU A 66 -35.56 -29.40 4.60
N ALA A 67 -35.04 -30.34 3.81
CA ALA A 67 -33.70 -30.28 3.25
C ALA A 67 -33.52 -29.06 2.34
N ALA A 68 -34.44 -28.84 1.40
CA ALA A 68 -34.41 -27.69 0.50
C ALA A 68 -34.51 -26.35 1.25
N ARG A 69 -35.33 -26.28 2.32
CA ARG A 69 -35.37 -25.10 3.20
C ARG A 69 -34.05 -24.86 3.92
N ARG A 70 -33.44 -25.92 4.46
CA ARG A 70 -32.16 -25.80 5.16
C ARG A 70 -31.07 -25.33 4.19
N GLU A 71 -30.97 -25.95 3.03
CA GLU A 71 -30.01 -25.60 1.99
C GLU A 71 -30.22 -24.15 1.50
N ALA A 72 -31.46 -23.71 1.33
CA ALA A 72 -31.77 -22.33 0.97
C ALA A 72 -31.35 -21.32 2.06
N GLU A 73 -31.51 -21.65 3.34
CA GLU A 73 -31.06 -20.79 4.43
C GLU A 73 -29.53 -20.79 4.59
N GLU A 74 -28.88 -21.93 4.43
CA GLU A 74 -27.41 -22.03 4.39
C GLU A 74 -26.84 -21.20 3.25
N MET A 75 -27.39 -21.31 2.04
CA MET A 75 -26.97 -20.52 0.88
C MET A 75 -27.14 -19.02 1.12
N LYS A 76 -28.23 -18.58 1.77
CA LYS A 76 -28.41 -17.16 2.14
C LYS A 76 -27.37 -16.71 3.15
N GLN A 77 -27.08 -17.52 4.16
CA GLN A 77 -26.05 -17.20 5.16
C GLN A 77 -24.67 -17.08 4.51
N GLU A 78 -24.29 -18.02 3.67
CA GLU A 78 -23.02 -17.98 2.94
C GLU A 78 -22.92 -16.74 2.04
N ALA A 79 -23.97 -16.45 1.28
CA ALA A 79 -24.03 -15.25 0.44
C ALA A 79 -23.87 -13.97 1.26
N SER A 80 -24.52 -13.88 2.42
CA SER A 80 -24.38 -12.73 3.33
C SER A 80 -22.95 -12.57 3.84
N ILE A 81 -22.28 -13.67 4.20
CA ILE A 81 -20.88 -13.65 4.66
C ILE A 81 -19.95 -13.20 3.53
N ILE A 82 -20.17 -13.69 2.30
CA ILE A 82 -19.37 -13.31 1.13
C ILE A 82 -19.53 -11.82 0.83
N ILE A 83 -20.77 -11.31 0.82
CA ILE A 83 -21.05 -9.89 0.58
C ILE A 83 -20.36 -9.02 1.65
N GLN A 84 -20.48 -9.39 2.92
CA GLN A 84 -19.85 -8.64 4.00
C GLN A 84 -18.32 -8.58 3.86
N LYS A 85 -17.68 -9.72 3.57
CA LYS A 85 -16.23 -9.76 3.30
C LYS A 85 -15.83 -8.92 2.09
N GLN A 86 -16.63 -8.92 1.02
CA GLN A 86 -16.34 -8.09 -0.15
C GLN A 86 -16.43 -6.58 0.17
N PHE A 87 -17.42 -6.16 0.96
CA PHE A 87 -17.52 -4.78 1.43
C PHE A 87 -16.34 -4.37 2.32
N GLU A 88 -15.97 -5.22 3.28
CA GLU A 88 -14.79 -4.99 4.13
C GLU A 88 -13.51 -4.85 3.28
N ASN A 89 -13.31 -5.76 2.31
CA ASN A 89 -12.17 -5.68 1.40
C ASN A 89 -12.18 -4.41 0.53
N ALA A 90 -13.36 -4.02 0.02
CA ALA A 90 -13.51 -2.80 -0.77
C ALA A 90 -13.23 -1.54 0.06
N GLU A 91 -13.67 -1.51 1.32
CA GLU A 91 -13.40 -0.41 2.24
C GLU A 91 -11.90 -0.31 2.58
N VAL A 92 -11.26 -1.46 2.83
CA VAL A 92 -9.80 -1.53 3.04
C VAL A 92 -9.04 -1.04 1.82
N LEU A 93 -9.45 -1.48 0.61
CA LEU A 93 -8.82 -1.04 -0.64
C LEU A 93 -8.96 0.47 -0.82
N LYS A 94 -10.16 1.02 -0.64
CA LYS A 94 -10.40 2.47 -0.75
C LYS A 94 -9.59 3.27 0.27
N LYS A 95 -9.48 2.79 1.52
CA LYS A 95 -8.61 3.40 2.54
C LYS A 95 -7.14 3.36 2.13
N ALA A 96 -6.69 2.25 1.55
CA ALA A 96 -5.32 2.10 1.08
C ALA A 96 -5.02 3.06 -0.09
N GLU A 97 -5.94 3.23 -1.04
CA GLU A 97 -5.82 4.19 -2.15
C GLU A 97 -5.72 5.64 -1.64
N VAL A 98 -6.59 6.04 -0.71
CA VAL A 98 -6.54 7.38 -0.10
C VAL A 98 -5.21 7.60 0.62
N LYS A 99 -4.76 6.61 1.39
CA LYS A 99 -3.48 6.71 2.11
C LYS A 99 -2.29 6.77 1.16
N ALA A 100 -2.31 6.00 0.07
CA ALA A 100 -1.27 6.05 -0.96
C ALA A 100 -1.22 7.43 -1.65
N ALA A 101 -2.39 8.00 -1.97
CA ALA A 101 -2.48 9.34 -2.55
C ALA A 101 -1.94 10.42 -1.59
N GLN A 102 -2.27 10.32 -0.29
CA GLN A 102 -1.73 11.21 0.74
C GLN A 102 -0.21 11.09 0.86
N MET A 103 0.32 9.88 0.93
CA MET A 103 1.77 9.64 0.97
C MET A 103 2.49 10.21 -0.26
N LEU A 104 1.89 10.09 -1.45
CA LEU A 104 2.45 10.62 -2.68
C LEU A 104 2.46 12.16 -2.66
N ASP A 105 1.40 12.79 -2.17
CA ASP A 105 1.34 14.25 -2.07
C ASP A 105 2.33 14.81 -1.04
N GLU A 106 2.44 14.17 0.13
CA GLU A 106 3.44 14.48 1.15
C GLU A 106 4.86 14.35 0.60
N ALA A 107 5.17 13.25 -0.09
CA ALA A 107 6.48 13.04 -0.71
C ALA A 107 6.78 14.10 -1.78
N ASN A 108 5.80 14.47 -2.60
CA ASN A 108 5.95 15.53 -3.60
C ASN A 108 6.15 16.91 -2.97
N MET A 109 5.44 17.21 -1.88
CA MET A 109 5.60 18.45 -1.13
C MET A 109 7.01 18.54 -0.52
N GLU A 110 7.48 17.47 0.12
CA GLU A 110 8.83 17.44 0.70
C GLU A 110 9.91 17.54 -0.38
N ALA A 111 9.76 16.85 -1.51
CA ALA A 111 10.68 16.97 -2.64
C ALA A 111 10.75 18.40 -3.19
N ARG A 112 9.60 19.08 -3.30
CA ARG A 112 9.54 20.50 -3.71
C ARG A 112 10.26 21.40 -2.71
N LYS A 113 10.08 21.16 -1.41
CA LYS A 113 10.74 21.89 -0.34
C LYS A 113 12.26 21.70 -0.37
N ILE A 114 12.74 20.46 -0.43
CA ILE A 114 14.17 20.14 -0.55
C ILE A 114 14.78 20.85 -1.76
N LYS A 115 14.11 20.83 -2.91
CA LYS A 115 14.59 21.53 -4.11
C LYS A 115 14.65 23.04 -3.92
N ALA A 116 13.64 23.64 -3.27
CA ALA A 116 13.61 25.06 -2.99
C ALA A 116 14.75 25.46 -2.03
N ASP A 117 14.94 24.69 -0.95
CA ASP A 117 15.99 24.91 0.04
C ASP A 117 17.39 24.74 -0.57
N ALA A 118 17.61 23.71 -1.39
CA ALA A 118 18.87 23.51 -2.11
C ALA A 118 19.17 24.68 -3.07
N ASN A 119 18.16 25.17 -3.78
CA ASN A 119 18.32 26.34 -4.67
C ASN A 119 18.63 27.62 -3.87
N LYS A 120 18.00 27.81 -2.72
CA LYS A 120 18.27 28.94 -1.83
C LYS A 120 19.69 28.88 -1.29
N PHE A 121 20.08 27.72 -0.75
CA PHE A 121 21.43 27.48 -0.26
C PHE A 121 22.49 27.71 -1.34
N SER A 122 22.27 27.20 -2.55
CA SER A 122 23.19 27.41 -3.69
C SER A 122 23.36 28.89 -4.03
N LYS A 123 22.28 29.68 -4.01
CA LYS A 123 22.34 31.13 -4.25
C LYS A 123 23.11 31.86 -3.15
N GLU A 124 22.83 31.53 -1.89
CA GLU A 124 23.51 32.10 -0.73
C GLU A 124 25.01 31.78 -0.74
N LEU A 125 25.36 30.51 -1.00
CA LEU A 125 26.74 30.08 -1.14
C LEU A 125 27.45 30.83 -2.26
N ARG A 126 26.84 30.91 -3.45
CA ARG A 126 27.41 31.62 -4.59
C ARG A 126 27.64 33.10 -4.28
N LEU A 127 26.66 33.78 -3.69
CA LEU A 127 26.80 35.20 -3.29
C LEU A 127 27.91 35.37 -2.26
N GLY A 128 27.95 34.50 -1.24
CA GLY A 128 29.02 34.50 -0.24
C GLY A 128 30.40 34.29 -0.86
N THR A 129 30.54 33.36 -1.79
CA THR A 129 31.80 33.10 -2.50
C THR A 129 32.21 34.29 -3.36
N VAL A 130 31.28 34.91 -4.12
CA VAL A 130 31.60 36.09 -4.93
C VAL A 130 32.08 37.24 -4.05
N ASN A 131 31.38 37.52 -2.95
CA ASN A 131 31.77 38.59 -2.03
C ASN A 131 33.13 38.30 -1.38
N TYR A 132 33.38 37.05 -0.99
CA TYR A 132 34.66 36.64 -0.41
C TYR A 132 35.82 36.80 -1.42
N VAL A 133 35.62 36.35 -2.65
CA VAL A 133 36.62 36.50 -3.72
C VAL A 133 36.88 37.97 -4.01
N ASP A 134 35.85 38.80 -4.08
CA ASP A 134 35.98 40.24 -4.28
C ASP A 134 36.78 40.91 -3.15
N GLU A 135 36.52 40.54 -1.89
CA GLU A 135 37.28 41.04 -0.74
C GLU A 135 38.76 40.63 -0.81
N VAL A 136 39.04 39.36 -1.13
CA VAL A 136 40.40 38.83 -1.25
C VAL A 136 41.15 39.51 -2.40
N LEU A 137 40.52 39.64 -3.58
CA LEU A 137 41.14 40.29 -4.73
C LEU A 137 41.37 41.79 -4.48
N THR A 138 40.43 42.46 -3.80
CA THR A 138 40.59 43.86 -3.42
C THR A 138 41.75 44.05 -2.43
N LYS A 139 41.90 43.16 -1.45
CA LYS A 139 43.05 43.19 -0.53
C LYS A 139 44.36 42.96 -1.27
N LEU A 140 44.40 41.95 -2.15
CA LEU A 140 45.57 41.65 -2.96
C LEU A 140 45.96 42.84 -3.85
N GLN A 141 44.98 43.51 -4.48
CA GLN A 141 45.25 44.69 -5.29
C GLN A 141 45.89 45.80 -4.47
N ARG A 142 45.36 46.10 -3.28
CA ARG A 142 45.95 47.12 -2.38
C ARG A 142 47.37 46.77 -1.93
N GLU A 143 47.64 45.50 -1.65
CA GLU A 143 48.99 45.04 -1.31
C GLU A 143 49.95 45.21 -2.48
N ILE A 144 49.51 44.87 -3.70
CA ILE A 144 50.29 45.09 -4.93
C ILE A 144 50.58 46.58 -5.15
N ASP A 145 49.58 47.44 -5.03
CA ASP A 145 49.73 48.88 -5.20
C ASP A 145 50.73 49.45 -4.19
N THR A 146 50.56 49.12 -2.91
CA THR A 146 51.48 49.52 -1.84
C THR A 146 52.90 49.04 -2.14
N LYS A 147 53.06 47.78 -2.57
CA LYS A 147 54.38 47.23 -2.84
C LYS A 147 55.04 47.84 -4.07
N SER A 148 54.25 48.18 -5.08
CA SER A 148 54.69 48.88 -6.27
C SER A 148 55.20 50.29 -5.92
N GLU A 149 54.48 51.05 -5.09
CA GLU A 149 54.91 52.36 -4.61
C GLU A 149 56.22 52.28 -3.82
N GLU A 150 56.33 51.33 -2.88
CA GLU A 150 57.57 51.07 -2.14
C GLU A 150 58.74 50.74 -3.07
N MET A 151 58.49 49.94 -4.10
CA MET A 151 59.51 49.55 -5.08
C MET A 151 60.01 50.76 -5.86
N VAL A 152 59.11 51.63 -6.34
CA VAL A 152 59.47 52.86 -7.06
C VAL A 152 60.32 53.78 -6.17
N LEU A 153 59.92 53.98 -4.92
CA LEU A 153 60.69 54.79 -3.96
C LEU A 153 62.08 54.20 -3.71
N ARG A 154 62.18 52.88 -3.56
CA ARG A 154 63.46 52.19 -3.37
C ARG A 154 64.35 52.36 -4.60
N VAL A 155 63.84 52.10 -5.80
CA VAL A 155 64.59 52.27 -7.05
C VAL A 155 65.11 53.69 -7.19
N ASN A 156 64.26 54.71 -6.95
CA ASN A 156 64.69 56.11 -7.02
C ASN A 156 65.81 56.42 -6.03
N LYS A 157 65.72 55.90 -4.79
CA LYS A 157 66.76 56.08 -3.77
C LYS A 157 68.08 55.40 -4.16
N GLU A 158 68.03 54.15 -4.63
CA GLU A 158 69.22 53.41 -5.07
C GLU A 158 69.90 54.10 -6.27
N VAL A 159 69.11 54.62 -7.21
CA VAL A 159 69.63 55.39 -8.35
C VAL A 159 70.29 56.69 -7.88
N ASP A 160 69.71 57.44 -6.94
CA ASP A 160 70.32 58.65 -6.38
C ASP A 160 71.65 58.35 -5.67
N ILE A 161 71.69 57.29 -4.85
CA ILE A 161 72.93 56.83 -4.18
C ILE A 161 74.00 56.48 -5.22
N MET A 162 73.64 55.72 -6.25
CA MET A 162 74.55 55.33 -7.33
C MET A 162 75.10 56.55 -8.07
N LEU A 163 74.25 57.52 -8.43
CA LEU A 163 74.67 58.74 -9.13
C LEU A 163 75.63 59.58 -8.29
N ARG A 164 75.40 59.69 -6.97
CA ARG A 164 76.32 60.39 -6.05
C ARG A 164 77.67 59.68 -5.97
N GLY A 165 77.68 58.35 -5.83
CA GLY A 165 78.92 57.57 -5.82
C GLY A 165 79.73 57.75 -7.12
N ILE A 166 79.08 57.69 -8.27
CA ILE A 166 79.73 57.95 -9.58
C ILE A 166 80.33 59.36 -9.61
N TYR A 167 79.59 60.37 -9.12
CA TYR A 167 80.08 61.75 -9.08
C TYR A 167 81.30 61.92 -8.18
N GLU A 168 81.30 61.29 -6.99
CA GLU A 168 82.43 61.28 -6.07
C GLU A 168 83.67 60.62 -6.70
N ASP A 169 83.51 59.48 -7.38
CA ASP A 169 84.59 58.78 -8.09
C ASP A 169 85.20 59.66 -9.20
N PHE A 170 84.36 60.38 -9.96
CA PHE A 170 84.83 61.32 -10.99
C PHE A 170 85.60 62.50 -10.38
N GLN A 171 85.13 63.06 -9.26
CA GLN A 171 85.83 64.14 -8.57
C GLN A 171 87.18 63.69 -8.03
N SER A 172 87.24 62.50 -7.44
CA SER A 172 88.47 61.88 -6.97
C SER A 172 89.47 61.71 -8.12
N THR A 173 89.04 61.09 -9.22
CA THR A 173 89.86 60.89 -10.42
C THR A 173 90.37 62.21 -11.00
N THR A 174 89.50 63.24 -11.08
CA THR A 174 89.87 64.57 -11.56
C THR A 174 90.90 65.23 -10.65
N SER A 175 90.73 65.11 -9.34
CA SER A 175 91.67 65.64 -8.36
C SER A 175 93.06 65.01 -8.52
N THR A 176 93.12 63.69 -8.69
CA THR A 176 94.37 62.97 -9.01
C THR A 176 94.99 63.44 -10.32
N ILE A 177 94.19 63.66 -11.38
CA ILE A 177 94.70 64.21 -12.65
C ILE A 177 95.31 65.60 -12.44
N VAL A 178 94.61 66.48 -11.70
CA VAL A 178 95.08 67.85 -11.41
C VAL A 178 96.38 67.82 -10.59
N GLU A 179 96.48 66.93 -9.59
CA GLU A 179 97.68 66.73 -8.79
C GLU A 179 98.86 66.27 -9.66
N ASN A 180 98.65 65.23 -10.49
CA ASN A 180 99.66 64.75 -11.44
C ASN A 180 100.13 65.86 -12.40
N ILE A 181 99.22 66.71 -12.91
CA ILE A 181 99.59 67.85 -13.76
C ILE A 181 100.46 68.86 -13.00
N LYS A 182 100.14 69.16 -11.73
CA LYS A 182 100.94 70.08 -10.90
C LYS A 182 102.34 69.54 -10.66
N GLU A 183 102.46 68.27 -10.30
CA GLU A 183 103.75 67.61 -10.10
C GLU A 183 104.61 67.68 -11.37
N LEU A 184 104.05 67.32 -12.53
CA LEU A 184 104.75 67.39 -13.81
C LEU A 184 105.28 68.80 -14.15
N ASN A 185 104.52 69.84 -13.80
CA ASN A 185 104.96 71.22 -14.03
C ASN A 185 106.05 71.66 -13.05
N ALA A 186 106.15 71.07 -11.86
CA ALA A 186 107.22 71.36 -10.91
C ALA A 186 108.58 70.78 -11.32
N PHE A 187 108.61 69.83 -12.27
CA PHE A 187 109.83 69.25 -12.83
C PHE A 187 110.38 70.03 -14.04
N LYS A 188 109.68 71.07 -14.52
CA LYS A 188 110.16 71.97 -15.57
C LYS A 188 110.87 73.19 -14.98
#